data_AF-A0A558R8E4-F1
#
_entry.id   AF-A0A558R8E4-F1
#
_cell.length_a   1.000
_cell.length_b   1.000
_cell.length_c   1.000
_cell.angle_alpha   90.00
_cell.angle_beta   90.00
_cell.angle_gamma   90.00
#
_symmetry.space_group_name_H-M   'P 1'
#
loop_
_entity.id
_entity.type
_entity.pdbx_description
1 polymer ?
#
loop_
_entity_poly.entity_id
_entity_poly.type
_entity_poly.pdbx_seq_one_letter_code
_entity_poly.pdbx_strand_id
1 'polypeptide(L)'
;MEAPVKDQRAGFGCLLTILVINALLMGLFALGFTQGPYSSREQELWYRYGSIGFLTGGVVLPAYALLLGGKRASWTIVPLTVWMVAALFAFLVYVFYSGGGV
;
A
#
# COMPACT_ATOMS: atom_id res chain seq x y z
N MET A 1 -4.88 -8.98 30.09
CA MET A 1 -4.26 -10.11 29.35
C MET A 1 -3.18 -9.53 28.48
N GLU A 2 -1.93 -9.59 28.92
CA GLU A 2 -0.78 -9.21 28.08
C GLU A 2 -0.51 -10.37 27.11
N ALA A 3 -0.61 -10.11 25.81
CA ALA A 3 -0.24 -11.09 24.80
C ALA A 3 1.27 -11.40 24.92
N PRO A 4 1.72 -12.64 24.71
CA PRO A 4 3.12 -13.00 24.84
C PRO A 4 3.98 -12.21 23.83
N VAL A 5 5.03 -11.56 24.33
CA VAL A 5 5.96 -10.68 23.59
C VAL A 5 6.51 -11.30 22.30
N LYS A 6 6.55 -12.64 22.21
CA LYS A 6 7.03 -13.39 21.04
C LYS A 6 6.09 -13.26 19.82
N ASP A 7 4.78 -13.26 20.03
CA ASP A 7 3.77 -13.16 18.96
C ASP A 7 3.74 -11.74 18.36
N GLN A 8 4.00 -10.73 19.18
CA GLN A 8 4.03 -9.34 18.74
C GLN A 8 5.21 -9.05 17.78
N ARG A 9 6.39 -9.66 18.02
CA ARG A 9 7.55 -9.52 17.12
C ARG A 9 7.32 -10.19 15.77
N ALA A 10 6.69 -11.37 15.76
CA ALA A 10 6.35 -12.07 14.52
C ALA A 10 5.32 -11.28 13.69
N GLY A 11 4.28 -10.73 14.32
CA GLY A 11 3.28 -9.89 13.65
C GLY A 11 3.86 -8.62 13.06
N PHE A 12 4.80 -7.97 13.76
CA PHE A 12 5.50 -6.79 13.25
C PHE A 12 6.36 -7.10 12.02
N GLY A 13 7.07 -8.23 12.01
CA GLY A 13 7.85 -8.69 10.86
C GLY A 13 6.98 -8.93 9.63
N CYS A 14 5.82 -9.58 9.80
CA CYS A 14 4.86 -9.79 8.73
C CYS A 14 4.33 -8.47 8.14
N LEU A 15 3.94 -7.51 9.00
CA LEU A 15 3.49 -6.20 8.54
C LEU A 15 4.56 -5.45 7.75
N LEU A 16 5.82 -5.50 8.20
CA LEU A 16 6.92 -4.86 7.49
C LEU A 16 7.12 -5.47 6.10
N THR A 17 7.04 -6.81 5.98
CA THR A 17 7.12 -7.49 4.69
C THR A 17 6.00 -7.05 3.75
N ILE A 18 4.75 -6.99 4.23
CA ILE A 18 3.60 -6.53 3.43
C ILE A 18 3.79 -5.07 3.00
N LEU A 19 4.26 -4.21 3.91
CA LEU A 19 4.55 -2.82 3.60
C LEU A 19 5.59 -2.69 2.48
N VAL A 20 6.67 -3.47 2.55
CA VAL A 20 7.71 -3.49 1.51
C VAL A 20 7.14 -3.98 0.17
N ILE A 21 6.32 -5.02 0.18
CA ILE A 21 5.65 -5.51 -1.03
C ILE A 21 4.75 -4.41 -1.63
N ASN A 22 3.94 -3.75 -0.82
CA ASN A 22 3.11 -2.64 -1.28
C ASN A 22 3.96 -1.50 -1.86
N ALA A 23 5.04 -1.11 -1.16
CA ALA A 23 5.94 -0.05 -1.60
C ALA A 23 6.57 -0.36 -2.96
N LEU A 24 7.06 -1.59 -3.14
CA LEU A 24 7.68 -2.03 -4.39
C LEU A 24 6.66 -2.10 -5.52
N LEU A 25 5.55 -2.81 -5.33
CA LEU A 25 4.57 -3.00 -6.39
C LEU A 25 3.91 -1.69 -6.78
N MET A 26 3.35 -0.94 -5.81
CA MET A 26 2.71 0.34 -6.10
C MET A 26 3.70 1.36 -6.64
N GLY A 27 4.93 1.38 -6.10
CA GLY A 27 5.98 2.31 -6.54
C GLY A 27 6.43 2.05 -7.98
N LEU A 28 6.66 0.79 -8.35
CA LEU A 28 7.07 0.44 -9.72
C LEU A 28 5.98 0.78 -10.75
N PHE A 29 4.72 0.48 -10.45
CA PHE A 29 3.61 0.85 -11.34
C PHE A 29 3.41 2.37 -11.41
N ALA A 30 3.50 3.08 -10.28
CA ALA A 30 3.43 4.54 -10.27
C ALA A 30 4.54 5.17 -11.11
N LEU A 31 5.78 4.67 -11.00
CA LEU A 31 6.90 5.09 -11.85
C LEU A 31 6.62 4.82 -13.33
N GLY A 32 6.13 3.62 -13.66
CA GLY A 32 5.71 3.28 -15.02
C GLY A 32 4.65 4.26 -15.55
N PHE A 33 3.67 4.59 -14.73
CA PHE A 33 2.67 5.59 -15.08
C PHE A 33 3.27 6.96 -15.34
N THR A 34 4.27 7.43 -14.57
CA THR A 34 4.87 8.76 -14.83
C THR A 34 5.58 8.89 -16.18
N GLN A 35 6.04 7.79 -16.76
CA GLN A 35 6.84 7.76 -17.99
C GLN A 35 6.03 7.31 -19.23
N GLY A 36 4.79 6.86 -19.04
CA GLY A 36 3.95 6.35 -20.12
C GLY A 36 3.34 7.46 -21.00
N PRO A 37 3.10 7.18 -22.30
CA PRO A 37 2.28 8.04 -23.14
C PRO A 37 0.81 7.95 -22.72
N TYR A 38 0.10 9.09 -22.67
CA TYR A 38 -1.32 9.15 -22.34
C TYR A 38 -2.14 9.58 -23.56
N SER A 39 -3.32 9.00 -23.74
CA SER A 39 -4.24 9.35 -24.82
C SER A 39 -5.05 10.61 -24.53
N SER A 40 -5.19 10.99 -23.25
CA SER A 40 -5.90 12.19 -22.83
C SER A 40 -5.36 12.75 -21.51
N ARG A 41 -5.64 14.05 -21.26
CA ARG A 41 -5.29 14.72 -20.00
C ARG A 41 -6.01 14.11 -18.80
N GLU A 42 -7.26 13.68 -18.97
CA GLU A 42 -8.02 13.03 -17.90
C GLU A 42 -7.37 11.70 -17.51
N GLN A 43 -6.90 10.95 -18.50
CA GLN A 43 -6.18 9.70 -18.28
C GLN A 43 -4.85 9.95 -17.53
N GLU A 44 -4.06 10.96 -17.94
CA GLU A 44 -2.84 11.36 -17.22
C GLU A 44 -3.11 11.69 -15.74
N LEU A 45 -4.14 12.50 -15.47
CA LEU A 45 -4.50 12.90 -14.12
C LEU A 45 -4.93 11.69 -13.29
N TRP A 46 -5.77 10.82 -13.86
CA TRP A 46 -6.21 9.58 -13.22
C TRP A 46 -5.02 8.71 -12.83
N TYR A 47 -4.05 8.53 -13.74
CA TYR A 47 -2.83 7.75 -13.50
C TYR A 47 -1.94 8.33 -12.42
N ARG A 48 -1.63 9.63 -12.50
CA ARG A 48 -0.69 10.27 -11.60
C ARG A 48 -1.28 10.45 -10.20
N TYR A 49 -2.46 11.05 -10.09
CA TYR A 49 -3.08 11.29 -8.78
C TYR A 49 -3.64 10.03 -8.15
N GLY A 50 -4.17 9.10 -8.96
CA GLY A 50 -4.61 7.80 -8.46
C GLY A 50 -3.47 7.02 -7.84
N SER A 51 -2.34 6.89 -8.55
CA SER A 51 -1.16 6.18 -8.03
C SER A 51 -0.54 6.85 -6.79
N ILE A 52 -0.50 8.19 -6.73
CA ILE A 52 -0.09 8.93 -5.52
C ILE A 52 -1.03 8.64 -4.34
N GLY A 53 -2.34 8.61 -4.59
CA GLY A 53 -3.34 8.27 -3.57
C GLY A 53 -3.13 6.87 -3.00
N PHE A 54 -2.93 5.87 -3.88
CA PHE A 54 -2.64 4.50 -3.46
C PHE A 54 -1.30 4.36 -2.73
N LEU A 55 -0.24 5.04 -3.19
CA LEU A 55 1.04 5.06 -2.47
C LEU A 55 0.90 5.67 -1.07
N THR A 56 0.15 6.77 -0.96
CA THR A 56 -0.05 7.44 0.33
C THR A 56 -0.87 6.56 1.27
N GLY A 57 -1.99 6.01 0.80
CA GLY A 57 -2.91 5.20 1.60
C GLY A 57 -2.41 3.78 1.89
N GLY A 58 -1.72 3.14 0.94
CA GLY A 58 -1.27 1.75 1.01
C GLY A 58 0.16 1.58 1.52
N VAL A 59 0.96 2.65 1.57
CA VAL A 59 2.38 2.61 1.97
C VAL A 59 2.71 3.68 3.02
N VAL A 60 2.54 4.97 2.72
CA VAL A 60 3.01 6.05 3.62
C VAL A 60 2.27 6.04 4.96
N LEU A 61 0.93 6.01 4.92
CA LEU A 61 0.12 5.98 6.15
C LEU A 61 0.36 4.69 6.96
N PRO A 62 0.40 3.48 6.37
CA PRO A 62 0.75 2.27 7.12
C PRO A 62 2.18 2.27 7.67
N ALA A 63 3.15 2.81 6.94
CA ALA A 63 4.53 2.98 7.44
C ALA A 63 4.56 3.87 8.68
N TYR A 64 3.87 5.02 8.63
CA TYR A 64 3.77 5.93 9.77
C TYR A 64 3.07 5.27 10.97
N ALA A 65 1.96 4.58 10.73
CA ALA A 65 1.23 3.83 11.76
C ALA A 65 2.09 2.72 12.40
N LEU A 66 2.92 2.03 11.60
CA LEU A 66 3.87 1.02 12.08
C LEU A 66 4.96 1.62 12.97
N LEU A 67 5.55 2.74 12.55
CA LEU A 67 6.63 3.40 13.27
C LEU A 67 6.18 3.99 14.60
N LEU A 68 4.96 4.54 14.67
CA LEU A 68 4.44 5.19 15.88
C LEU A 68 3.57 4.28 16.77
N GLY A 69 2.77 3.40 16.17
CA GLY A 69 1.76 2.58 16.87
C GLY A 69 2.11 1.10 16.98
N GLY A 70 2.75 0.53 15.95
CA GLY A 70 2.96 -0.92 15.82
C GLY A 70 3.83 -1.56 16.92
N LYS A 71 4.69 -0.77 17.58
CA LYS A 71 5.51 -1.27 18.71
C LYS A 71 4.76 -1.29 20.05
N ARG A 72 3.62 -0.61 20.17
CA ARG A 72 2.97 -0.35 21.46
C ARG A 72 1.75 -1.21 21.72
N ALA A 73 1.05 -1.70 20.70
CA ALA A 73 -0.19 -2.43 20.92
C ALA A 73 -0.49 -3.48 19.84
N SER A 74 -0.65 -4.74 20.25
CA SER A 74 -0.89 -5.87 19.34
C SER A 74 -2.19 -5.77 18.55
N TRP A 75 -3.20 -5.08 19.08
CA TRP A 75 -4.49 -4.87 18.42
C TRP A 75 -4.43 -4.08 17.10
N THR A 76 -3.38 -3.27 16.86
CA THR A 76 -3.25 -2.51 15.62
C THR A 76 -2.73 -3.37 14.46
N ILE A 77 -2.23 -4.58 14.74
CA ILE A 77 -1.60 -5.44 13.73
C ILE A 77 -2.63 -5.92 12.71
N VAL A 78 -3.75 -6.48 13.18
CA VAL A 78 -4.77 -7.08 12.29
C VAL A 78 -5.44 -6.03 11.39
N PRO A 79 -5.93 -4.88 11.89
CA PRO A 79 -6.55 -3.87 11.04
C PRO A 79 -5.58 -3.31 9.99
N LEU A 80 -4.31 -3.13 10.38
CA LEU A 80 -3.31 -2.59 9.46
C LEU A 80 -2.94 -3.60 8.36
N THR A 81 -2.84 -4.89 8.69
CA THR A 81 -2.68 -5.95 7.70
C THR A 81 -3.84 -5.96 6.71
N VAL A 82 -5.08 -5.96 7.22
CA VAL A 82 -6.29 -5.96 6.35
C VAL A 82 -6.29 -4.73 5.45
N TRP A 83 -5.97 -3.56 5.99
CA TRP A 83 -5.89 -2.31 5.22
C TRP A 83 -4.85 -2.38 4.11
N MET A 84 -3.62 -2.82 4.42
CA MET A 84 -2.55 -2.91 3.43
C MET A 84 -2.87 -3.90 2.32
N VAL A 85 -3.49 -5.04 2.64
CA VAL A 85 -3.94 -6.03 1.65
C VAL A 85 -5.08 -5.48 0.80
N ALA A 86 -6.08 -4.83 1.40
CA ALA A 86 -7.19 -4.23 0.67
C ALA A 86 -6.71 -3.12 -0.27
N ALA A 87 -5.79 -2.26 0.19
CA ALA A 87 -5.20 -1.21 -0.63
C ALA A 87 -4.43 -1.78 -1.82
N LEU A 88 -3.68 -2.89 -1.62
CA LEU A 88 -3.00 -3.57 -2.71
C LEU A 88 -3.98 -4.15 -3.72
N PHE A 89 -5.04 -4.82 -3.27
CA PHE A 89 -6.03 -5.39 -4.16
C PHE A 89 -6.76 -4.30 -4.97
N ALA A 90 -7.17 -3.22 -4.30
CA ALA A 90 -7.77 -2.06 -4.96
C ALA A 90 -6.82 -1.42 -5.98
N PHE A 91 -5.52 -1.34 -5.66
CA PHE A 91 -4.51 -0.85 -6.59
C PHE A 91 -4.35 -1.78 -7.81
N LEU A 92 -4.34 -3.10 -7.63
CA LEU A 92 -4.28 -4.05 -8.74
C LEU A 92 -5.49 -3.90 -9.66
N VAL A 93 -6.70 -3.81 -9.10
CA VAL A 93 -7.91 -3.52 -9.87
C VAL A 93 -7.76 -2.22 -10.65
N TYR A 94 -7.32 -1.14 -9.98
CA TYR A 94 -7.04 0.13 -10.63
C TYR A 94 -6.03 0.01 -11.78
N VAL A 95 -4.93 -0.72 -11.60
CA VAL A 95 -3.94 -0.98 -12.65
C VAL A 95 -4.56 -1.73 -13.83
N PHE A 96 -5.34 -2.78 -13.59
CA PHE A 96 -6.01 -3.54 -14.65
C PHE A 96 -7.02 -2.71 -15.44
N TYR A 97 -7.85 -1.92 -14.75
CA TYR A 97 -8.81 -1.03 -15.40
C TYR A 97 -8.12 0.05 -16.22
N SER A 98 -6.93 0.45 -15.81
CA SER A 98 -6.18 1.48 -16.52
C SER A 98 -5.40 0.88 -17.70
N GLY A 99 -4.80 -0.31 -17.53
CA GLY A 99 -4.09 -1.05 -18.59
C GLY A 99 -4.99 -1.54 -19.74
N GLY A 100 -6.32 -1.58 -19.55
CA GLY A 100 -7.30 -1.89 -20.60
C GLY A 100 -7.59 -0.75 -21.58
N GLY A 101 -6.91 0.39 -21.45
CA GLY A 101 -7.04 1.55 -22.34
C GLY A 101 -6.09 1.54 -23.54
N VAL A 102 -5.99 0.40 -24.24
CA VAL A 102 -5.50 0.31 -25.63
C VAL A 102 -6.70 0.08 -26.54
#